data_AF-A0A9X1TJG7-F1
#
_entry.id   AF-A0A9X1TJG7-F1
#
_cell.length_a   1.000
_cell.length_b   1.000
_cell.length_c   1.000
_cell.angle_alpha   90.00
_cell.angle_beta   90.00
_cell.angle_gamma   90.00
#
_symmetry.space_group_name_H-M   'P 1'
#
loop_
_entity.id
_entity.type
_entity.pdbx_description
1 polymer ?
#
loop_
_entity_poly.entity_id
_entity_poly.type
_entity_poly.pdbx_seq_one_letter_code
_entity_poly.pdbx_strand_id
1 'polypeptide(L)'
;MSQALDLTLTDDPHQQNDVFTDAFNSGEGAIFDQLYRSDAISNLTGRTLTGSARTQAITEFLATGPKLTAKVRQTYRTGDTMLLIVDFSVETVGADGTPEKLDGRCTDVLVRDANGKWIMAIDRPVMQDPNA
;
A
#
# COMPACT_ATOMS: atom_id res chain seq x y z
N MET A 1 14.57 -18.56 10.80
CA MET A 1 14.82 -17.25 11.41
C MET A 1 14.24 -16.22 10.46
N SER A 2 13.11 -15.61 10.81
CA SER A 2 12.52 -14.57 9.96
C SER A 2 13.41 -13.33 10.04
N GLN A 3 13.93 -12.89 8.91
CA GLN A 3 14.60 -11.59 8.83
C GLN A 3 13.54 -10.53 9.17
N ALA A 4 13.83 -9.64 10.11
CA ALA A 4 12.94 -8.53 10.40
C ALA A 4 12.87 -7.63 9.15
N LEU A 5 11.65 -7.37 8.65
CA LEU A 5 11.47 -6.49 7.52
C LEU A 5 11.80 -5.06 7.93
N ASP A 6 12.66 -4.38 7.18
CA ASP A 6 12.94 -2.97 7.40
C ASP A 6 11.78 -2.14 6.86
N LEU A 7 11.01 -1.52 7.77
CA LEU A 7 9.83 -0.70 7.45
C LEU A 7 10.17 0.80 7.33
N THR A 8 11.43 1.13 7.06
CA THR A 8 11.86 2.51 6.94
C THR A 8 11.54 3.06 5.55
N LEU A 9 10.53 3.92 5.48
CA LEU A 9 10.24 4.70 4.28
C LEU A 9 11.23 5.87 4.18
N THR A 10 11.92 5.98 3.05
CA THR A 10 13.03 6.92 2.83
C THR A 10 12.67 8.02 1.84
N ASP A 11 13.63 8.89 1.52
CA ASP A 11 13.47 9.92 0.50
C ASP A 11 13.50 9.35 -0.93
N ASP A 12 13.93 8.10 -1.09
CA ASP A 12 13.94 7.40 -2.37
C ASP A 12 12.58 6.71 -2.60
N PRO A 13 11.78 7.16 -3.58
CA PRO A 13 10.47 6.58 -3.84
C PRO A 13 10.54 5.11 -4.28
N HIS A 14 11.65 4.65 -4.88
CA HIS A 14 11.80 3.23 -5.25
C HIS A 14 11.93 2.35 -4.01
N GLN A 15 12.77 2.78 -3.05
CA GLN A 15 12.88 2.08 -1.77
C GLN A 15 11.56 2.09 -1.00
N GLN A 16 10.79 3.18 -1.05
CA GLN A 16 9.46 3.21 -0.43
C GLN A 16 8.51 2.17 -1.04
N ASN A 17 8.49 2.08 -2.37
CA ASN A 17 7.69 1.09 -3.08
C ASN A 17 8.10 -0.35 -2.74
N ASP A 18 9.41 -0.60 -2.61
CA ASP A 18 9.91 -1.93 -2.24
C ASP A 18 9.51 -2.31 -0.82
N VAL A 19 9.69 -1.41 0.16
CA VAL A 19 9.27 -1.62 1.55
C VAL A 19 7.76 -1.88 1.64
N PHE A 20 6.95 -1.11 0.92
CA PHE A 20 5.50 -1.31 0.90
C PHE A 20 5.11 -2.64 0.27
N THR A 21 5.76 -3.02 -0.84
CA THR A 21 5.51 -4.28 -1.54
C THR A 21 5.89 -5.48 -0.68
N ASP A 22 7.04 -5.44 -0.02
CA ASP A 22 7.49 -6.51 0.88
C ASP A 22 6.57 -6.65 2.10
N ALA A 23 6.16 -5.52 2.69
CA ALA A 23 5.25 -5.52 3.83
C ALA A 23 3.88 -6.08 3.45
N PHE A 24 3.36 -5.69 2.29
CA PHE A 24 2.12 -6.25 1.75
C PHE A 24 2.24 -7.76 1.53
N ASN A 25 3.29 -8.19 0.82
CA ASN A 25 3.48 -9.58 0.43
C ASN A 25 3.80 -10.53 1.59
N SER A 26 4.16 -9.98 2.76
CA SER A 26 4.29 -10.75 4.01
C SER A 26 2.97 -11.34 4.49
N GLY A 27 1.82 -10.73 4.13
CA GLY A 27 0.51 -11.11 4.64
C GLY A 27 0.24 -10.68 6.08
N GLU A 28 1.20 -10.05 6.75
CA GLU A 28 1.14 -9.69 8.16
C GLU A 28 0.53 -8.29 8.34
N GLY A 29 -0.79 -8.23 8.57
CA GLY A 29 -1.50 -6.95 8.70
C GLY A 29 -0.94 -6.01 9.76
N ALA A 30 -0.45 -6.54 10.88
CA ALA A 30 0.18 -5.74 11.93
C ALA A 30 1.55 -5.14 11.53
N ILE A 31 2.26 -5.77 10.59
CA ILE A 31 3.50 -5.22 10.01
C ILE A 31 3.12 -4.14 9.01
N PHE A 32 2.17 -4.43 8.12
CA PHE A 32 1.75 -3.49 7.08
C PHE A 32 1.13 -2.21 7.66
N ASP A 33 0.35 -2.30 8.74
CA ASP A 33 -0.29 -1.14 9.36
C ASP A 33 0.72 -0.13 9.95
N GLN A 34 1.95 -0.56 10.28
CA GLN A 34 3.02 0.34 10.75
C GLN A 34 3.49 1.33 9.69
N LEU A 35 3.16 1.09 8.42
CA LEU A 35 3.44 2.02 7.33
C LEU A 35 2.43 3.17 7.26
N TYR A 36 1.33 3.11 8.02
CA TYR A 36 0.23 4.06 7.94
C TYR A 36 0.13 4.94 9.18
N ARG A 37 -0.29 6.19 8.97
CA ARG A 37 -0.76 7.03 10.06
C ARG A 37 -2.03 6.43 10.67
N SER A 38 -2.25 6.72 11.95
CA SER A 38 -3.47 6.33 12.65
C SER A 38 -4.73 6.93 12.01
N ASP A 39 -4.61 8.11 11.41
CA ASP A 39 -5.67 8.83 10.71
C ASP A 39 -5.60 8.69 9.17
N ALA A 40 -4.79 7.75 8.65
CA ALA A 40 -4.67 7.55 7.22
C ALA A 40 -6.01 7.12 6.59
N ILE A 41 -6.22 7.56 5.34
CA ILE A 41 -7.38 7.18 4.53
C ILE A 41 -6.91 6.20 3.44
N SER A 42 -7.55 5.03 3.36
CA SER A 42 -7.24 4.03 2.35
C SER A 42 -8.46 3.61 1.56
N ASN A 43 -8.26 3.34 0.27
CA ASN A 43 -9.24 2.67 -0.60
C ASN A 43 -8.74 1.30 -1.10
N LEU A 44 -7.77 0.70 -0.40
CA LEU A 44 -7.15 -0.55 -0.84
C LEU A 44 -8.10 -1.74 -0.92
N THR A 45 -9.18 -1.72 -0.13
CA THR A 45 -10.22 -2.78 -0.12
C THR A 45 -11.46 -2.41 -0.94
N GLY A 46 -11.36 -1.42 -1.84
CA GLY A 46 -12.46 -0.95 -2.69
C GLY A 46 -13.48 -0.05 -1.97
N ARG A 47 -13.25 0.26 -0.69
CA ARG A 47 -14.01 1.26 0.08
C ARG A 47 -13.05 2.22 0.77
N THR A 48 -13.43 3.49 0.83
CA THR A 48 -12.70 4.50 1.60
C THR A 48 -12.89 4.26 3.10
N LEU A 49 -11.80 3.89 3.78
CA LEU A 49 -11.76 3.57 5.22
C LEU A 49 -10.66 4.35 5.94
N THR A 50 -10.81 4.52 7.25
CA THR A 50 -9.80 5.12 8.14
C THR A 50 -9.87 4.47 9.54
N GLY A 51 -8.89 4.74 10.39
CA GLY A 51 -8.81 4.24 11.76
C GLY A 51 -8.89 2.71 11.85
N SER A 52 -9.55 2.20 12.88
CA SER A 52 -9.66 0.75 13.14
C SER A 52 -10.33 -0.02 12.01
N ALA A 53 -11.30 0.58 11.31
CA ALA A 53 -11.97 -0.05 10.18
C ALA A 53 -11.02 -0.28 9.01
N ARG A 54 -10.08 0.65 8.75
CA ARG A 54 -9.01 0.47 7.76
C ARG A 54 -8.10 -0.67 8.16
N THR A 55 -7.59 -0.65 9.40
CA THR A 55 -6.66 -1.68 9.91
C THR A 55 -7.28 -3.08 9.82
N GLN A 56 -8.55 -3.23 10.24
CA GLN A 56 -9.25 -4.51 10.19
C GLN A 56 -9.40 -5.00 8.74
N ALA A 57 -9.95 -4.17 7.85
CA ALA A 57 -10.22 -4.57 6.47
C ALA A 57 -8.95 -4.94 5.70
N ILE A 58 -7.86 -4.19 5.89
CA ILE A 58 -6.57 -4.50 5.27
C ILE A 58 -5.97 -5.77 5.86
N THR A 59 -6.04 -5.97 7.18
CA THR A 59 -5.54 -7.20 7.82
C THR A 59 -6.27 -8.43 7.30
N GLU A 60 -7.60 -8.37 7.20
CA GLU A 60 -8.42 -9.45 6.64
C GLU A 60 -8.08 -9.72 5.17
N PHE A 61 -7.86 -8.67 4.37
CA PHE A 61 -7.46 -8.80 2.97
C PHE A 61 -6.07 -9.43 2.83
N LEU A 62 -5.08 -9.00 3.61
CA LEU A 62 -3.73 -9.57 3.56
C LEU A 62 -3.70 -11.04 4.01
N ALA A 63 -4.58 -11.43 4.94
CA ALA A 63 -4.72 -12.81 5.39
C ALA A 63 -5.21 -13.77 4.28
N THR A 64 -5.79 -13.27 3.18
CA THR A 64 -6.13 -14.10 2.01
C THR A 64 -4.93 -14.41 1.12
N GLY A 65 -3.74 -13.90 1.46
CA GLY A 65 -2.48 -14.14 0.76
C GLY A 65 -2.33 -13.49 -0.62
N PRO A 66 -2.84 -12.27 -0.88
CA PRO A 66 -2.65 -11.62 -2.16
C PRO A 66 -1.16 -11.34 -2.43
N LYS A 67 -0.78 -11.24 -3.71
CA LYS A 67 0.58 -10.89 -4.14
C LYS A 67 0.58 -9.61 -4.97
N LEU A 68 1.27 -8.61 -4.45
CA LEU A 68 1.44 -7.30 -5.06
C LEU A 68 2.77 -7.24 -5.82
N THR A 69 2.71 -6.70 -7.03
CA THR A 69 3.86 -6.15 -7.77
C THR A 69 3.56 -4.69 -8.08
N ALA A 70 4.51 -3.79 -7.81
CA ALA A 70 4.29 -2.35 -7.94
C ALA A 70 5.49 -1.66 -8.58
N LYS A 71 5.23 -0.62 -9.39
CA LYS A 71 6.26 0.18 -10.06
C LYS A 71 5.94 1.67 -9.97
N VAL A 72 6.86 2.43 -9.39
CA VAL A 72 6.80 3.90 -9.34
C VAL A 72 6.86 4.47 -10.76
N ARG A 73 5.95 5.41 -11.03
CA ARG A 73 5.81 6.08 -12.33
C ARG A 73 6.17 7.54 -12.26
N GLN A 74 5.64 8.22 -11.24
CA GLN A 74 5.87 9.63 -11.01
C GLN A 74 5.95 9.89 -9.51
N THR A 75 6.77 10.85 -9.14
CA THR A 75 6.92 11.30 -7.76
C THR A 75 6.97 12.82 -7.74
N TYR A 76 6.21 13.42 -6.83
CA TYR A 76 6.18 14.86 -6.60
C TYR A 76 6.38 15.11 -5.12
N ARG A 77 7.31 15.99 -4.75
CA ARG A 77 7.65 16.23 -3.35
C ARG A 77 7.72 17.72 -3.05
N THR A 78 7.26 18.09 -1.87
CA THR A 78 7.44 19.42 -1.30
C THR A 78 7.53 19.32 0.22
N GLY A 79 8.49 20.00 0.84
CA GLY A 79 8.65 20.00 2.30
C GLY A 79 8.61 18.60 2.92
N ASP A 80 7.58 18.38 3.73
CA ASP A 80 7.27 17.16 4.48
C ASP A 80 6.27 16.23 3.78
N THR A 81 5.91 16.49 2.53
CA THR A 81 4.86 15.77 1.81
C THR A 81 5.38 15.24 0.48
N MET A 82 4.99 14.02 0.14
CA MET A 82 5.33 13.37 -1.12
C MET A 82 4.13 12.64 -1.70
N LEU A 83 3.92 12.79 -3.00
CA LEU A 83 2.92 12.11 -3.78
C LEU A 83 3.62 11.14 -4.73
N LEU A 84 3.19 9.89 -4.75
CA LEU A 84 3.65 8.87 -5.69
C LEU A 84 2.47 8.43 -6.55
N ILE A 85 2.79 8.12 -7.80
CA ILE A 85 1.89 7.48 -8.75
C ILE A 85 2.52 6.12 -9.08
N VAL A 86 1.82 5.04 -8.79
CA VAL A 86 2.37 3.66 -8.82
C VAL A 86 1.49 2.74 -9.63
N ASP A 87 2.00 2.15 -10.72
CA ASP A 87 1.31 1.03 -11.37
C ASP A 87 1.37 -0.19 -10.46
N PHE A 88 0.25 -0.88 -10.28
CA PHE A 88 0.19 -2.09 -9.48
C PHE A 88 -0.47 -3.24 -10.23
N SER A 89 -0.10 -4.44 -9.82
CA SER A 89 -0.74 -5.71 -10.16
C SER A 89 -0.92 -6.50 -8.87
N VAL A 90 -2.14 -6.91 -8.57
CA VAL A 90 -2.46 -7.79 -7.43
C VAL A 90 -2.98 -9.11 -7.96
N GLU A 91 -2.30 -10.19 -7.63
CA GLU A 91 -2.81 -11.55 -7.78
C GLU A 91 -3.53 -11.95 -6.49
N THR A 92 -4.78 -12.39 -6.60
CA THR A 92 -5.62 -12.78 -5.46
C THR A 92 -6.52 -13.94 -5.83
N VAL A 93 -7.34 -14.41 -4.89
CA VAL A 93 -8.39 -15.40 -5.12
C VAL A 93 -9.74 -14.69 -4.99
N GLY A 94 -10.55 -14.78 -6.05
CA GLY A 94 -11.91 -14.26 -6.10
C GLY A 94 -12.84 -14.96 -5.14
N ALA A 95 -14.03 -14.40 -4.94
CA ALA A 95 -15.03 -14.95 -4.01
C ALA A 95 -15.53 -16.36 -4.40
N ASP A 96 -15.40 -16.74 -5.67
CA ASP A 96 -15.73 -18.06 -6.19
C ASP A 96 -14.58 -19.09 -6.07
N GLY A 97 -13.44 -18.68 -5.49
CA GLY A 97 -12.25 -19.50 -5.35
C GLY A 97 -11.35 -19.52 -6.59
N THR A 98 -11.65 -18.75 -7.63
CA THR A 98 -10.82 -18.68 -8.83
C THR A 98 -9.68 -17.66 -8.69
N PRO A 99 -8.50 -17.90 -9.28
CA PRO A 99 -7.44 -16.90 -9.31
C PRO A 99 -7.87 -15.67 -10.11
N GLU A 100 -7.68 -14.50 -9.53
CA GLU A 100 -7.94 -13.21 -10.15
C GLU A 100 -6.66 -12.38 -10.19
N LYS A 101 -6.52 -11.58 -11.26
CA LYS A 101 -5.45 -10.59 -11.39
C LYS A 101 -6.08 -9.21 -11.58
N LEU A 102 -5.70 -8.29 -10.71
CA LEU A 102 -6.19 -6.92 -10.66
C LEU A 102 -5.05 -5.96 -10.99
N ASP A 103 -5.11 -5.35 -12.17
CA ASP A 103 -4.14 -4.35 -12.61
C ASP A 103 -4.73 -2.94 -12.43
N GLY A 104 -3.89 -1.97 -12.05
CA GLY A 104 -4.36 -0.63 -11.77
C GLY A 104 -3.28 0.41 -11.52
N ARG A 105 -3.72 1.58 -11.09
CA ARG A 105 -2.86 2.69 -10.69
C ARG A 105 -3.22 3.15 -9.28
N CYS A 106 -2.22 3.27 -8.42
CA CYS A 106 -2.36 3.90 -7.10
C CYS A 106 -1.84 5.34 -7.13
N THR A 107 -2.52 6.20 -6.37
CA THR A 107 -1.99 7.48 -5.93
C THR A 107 -1.76 7.40 -4.44
N ASP A 108 -0.50 7.56 -4.03
CA ASP A 108 -0.07 7.47 -2.65
C ASP A 108 0.41 8.85 -2.19
N VAL A 109 0.05 9.22 -0.96
CA VAL A 109 0.50 10.43 -0.31
C VAL A 109 1.16 10.03 0.99
N LEU A 110 2.45 10.32 1.10
CA LEU A 110 3.22 10.15 2.31
C LEU A 110 3.50 11.52 2.92
N VAL A 111 3.51 11.56 4.24
CA VAL A 111 4.01 12.71 4.99
C VAL A 111 5.18 12.30 5.87
N ARG A 112 6.02 13.26 6.20
CA ARG A 112 7.09 13.09 7.17
C ARG A 112 6.57 13.48 8.54
N ASP A 113 6.69 12.58 9.52
CA ASP A 113 6.32 12.87 10.89
C ASP A 113 7.36 13.79 11.59
N ALA A 114 7.07 14.17 12.83
CA ALA A 114 7.95 15.02 13.64
C ALA A 114 9.32 14.37 13.93
N ASN A 115 9.45 13.04 13.78
CA ASN A 115 10.69 12.30 13.96
C ASN A 115 11.48 12.16 12.64
N GLY A 116 10.97 12.75 11.55
CA GLY A 116 11.62 12.72 10.26
C GLY A 116 11.34 11.46 9.42
N LYS A 117 10.44 10.59 9.87
CA LYS A 117 10.08 9.33 9.18
C LYS A 117 8.92 9.56 8.22
N TRP A 118 9.03 9.03 7.00
CA TRP A 118 7.89 8.99 6.08
C TRP A 118 6.83 7.98 6.53
N ILE A 119 5.57 8.33 6.35
CA ILE A 119 4.43 7.51 6.74
C ILE A 119 3.25 7.77 5.78
N MET A 120 2.53 6.71 5.41
CA MET A 120 1.38 6.78 4.51
C MET A 120 0.25 7.58 5.15
N ALA A 121 -0.23 8.61 4.45
CA ALA A 121 -1.38 9.41 4.84
C ALA A 121 -2.61 9.06 4.00
N ILE A 122 -2.44 8.83 2.71
CA ILE A 122 -3.53 8.49 1.79
C ILE A 122 -3.02 7.50 0.74
N ASP A 123 -3.76 6.43 0.49
CA ASP A 123 -3.58 5.56 -0.68
C ASP A 123 -4.92 5.35 -1.39
N ARG A 124 -4.91 5.52 -2.70
CA ARG A 124 -6.09 5.36 -3.55
C ARG A 124 -5.75 4.58 -4.81
N PRO A 125 -5.95 3.25 -4.81
CA PRO A 125 -5.92 2.47 -6.03
C PRO A 125 -7.17 2.73 -6.88
N VAL A 126 -6.96 2.73 -8.20
CA VAL A 126 -8.00 2.74 -9.23
C VAL A 126 -7.65 1.62 -10.21
N MET A 127 -8.55 0.64 -10.34
CA MET A 127 -8.37 -0.45 -11.30
C MET A 127 -8.36 0.11 -12.72
N GLN A 128 -7.49 -0.44 -13.57
CA GLN A 128 -7.58 -0.18 -15.00
C GLN A 128 -8.74 -0.98 -15.57
N ASP A 129 -9.60 -0.32 -16.34
CA ASP A 129 -10.58 -1.03 -17.15
C ASP A 129 -9.84 -1.63 -18.36
N PRO A 130 -9.86 -2.97 -18.54
CA PRO A 130 -9.22 -3.60 -19.68
C PRO A 130 -9.84 -3.21 -21.02
N ASN A 131 -10.99 -2.52 -21.03
CA ASN A 131 -11.71 -2.08 -22.23
C ASN A 131 -11.81 -0.55 -22.39
N ALA A 132 -11.13 0.25 -21.56
CA ALA A 132 -11.16 1.71 -21.64
C ALA A 132 -10.24 2.30 -22.73
#